data_AF-A0A7S4VCL2-F1
#
_entry.id   AF-A0A7S4VCL2-F1
#
_cell.length_a   1.000
_cell.length_b   1.000
_cell.length_c   1.000
_cell.angle_alpha   90.00
_cell.angle_beta   90.00
_cell.angle_gamma   90.00
#
_symmetry.space_group_name_H-M   'P 1'
#
loop_
_entity.id
_entity.type
_entity.pdbx_description
1 polymer ?
#
loop_
_entity_poly.entity_id
_entity_poly.type
_entity_poly.pdbx_seq_one_letter_code
_entity_poly.pdbx_strand_id
1 'polypeptide(L)'
;TRETALAIRGMTLKKAQKFLEDVVGMKQCVPFRRYNGGVGRCSQAKQHGATQGRWPKKSAEVLIGLLKNAESNAEVKNLDVENLVISHIQVNRAQHQRRRTYRAHGRINPYMSSPAHVELF
;
A
#
# COMPACT_ATOMS: atom_id res chain seq x y z
N THR A 1 2.09 2.98 1.04
CA THR A 1 1.44 1.99 1.93
C THR A 1 0.04 2.38 2.36
N ARG A 2 -0.22 3.60 2.86
CA ARG A 2 -1.61 3.97 3.26
C ARG A 2 -2.62 3.89 2.11
N GLU A 3 -2.36 4.58 1.00
CA GLU A 3 -3.31 4.62 -0.13
C GLU A 3 -3.50 3.23 -0.76
N THR A 4 -2.43 2.44 -0.85
CA THR A 4 -2.49 1.05 -1.33
C THR A 4 -3.31 0.15 -0.43
N ALA A 5 -3.14 0.27 0.90
CA ALA A 5 -3.90 -0.50 1.87
C ALA A 5 -5.38 -0.13 1.85
N LEU A 6 -5.70 1.16 1.79
CA LEU A 6 -7.10 1.60 1.72
C LEU A 6 -7.78 1.20 0.41
N ALA A 7 -7.03 1.05 -0.69
CA ALA A 7 -7.58 0.60 -1.97
C ALA A 7 -8.08 -0.84 -1.93
N ILE A 8 -7.52 -1.72 -1.09
CA ILE A 8 -7.92 -3.13 -0.98
C ILE A 8 -8.93 -3.39 0.15
N ARG A 9 -9.29 -2.37 0.94
CA ARG A 9 -10.27 -2.51 2.03
C ARG A 9 -11.64 -2.90 1.47
N GLY A 10 -12.25 -3.95 2.02
CA GLY A 10 -13.55 -4.47 1.59
C GLY A 10 -13.52 -5.30 0.32
N MET A 11 -12.34 -5.60 -0.23
CA MET A 11 -12.20 -6.56 -1.33
C MET A 11 -12.12 -8.00 -0.80
N THR A 12 -12.52 -8.96 -1.63
CA THR A 12 -12.19 -10.38 -1.39
C THR A 12 -10.68 -10.58 -1.50
N LEU A 13 -10.14 -11.56 -0.77
CA LEU A 13 -8.71 -11.85 -0.71
C LEU A 13 -8.10 -12.01 -2.12
N LYS A 14 -8.69 -12.88 -2.95
CA LYS A 14 -8.23 -13.14 -4.32
C LYS A 14 -8.26 -11.91 -5.21
N LYS A 15 -9.31 -11.08 -5.10
CA LYS A 15 -9.42 -9.84 -5.86
C LYS A 15 -8.34 -8.84 -5.43
N ALA A 16 -8.07 -8.75 -4.12
CA ALA A 16 -7.03 -7.88 -3.59
C ALA A 16 -5.63 -8.33 -4.04
N GLN A 17 -5.31 -9.62 -3.99
CA GLN A 17 -4.05 -10.17 -4.50
C GLN A 17 -3.86 -9.84 -5.98
N LYS A 18 -4.85 -10.14 -6.82
CA LYS A 18 -4.81 -9.83 -8.26
C LYS A 18 -4.66 -8.33 -8.53
N PHE A 19 -5.39 -7.49 -7.81
CA PHE A 19 -5.27 -6.03 -7.92
C PHE A 19 -3.83 -5.57 -7.62
N LEU A 20 -3.22 -6.08 -6.55
CA LEU A 20 -1.86 -5.69 -6.18
C LEU A 20 -0.81 -6.20 -7.18
N GLU A 21 -1.00 -7.39 -7.75
CA GLU A 21 -0.16 -7.91 -8.83
C GLU A 21 -0.27 -7.07 -10.10
N ASP A 22 -1.50 -6.66 -10.46
CA ASP A 22 -1.75 -5.74 -11.59
C ASP A 22 -1.12 -4.36 -11.34
N VAL A 23 -1.07 -3.89 -10.08
CA VAL A 23 -0.36 -2.67 -9.70
C VAL A 23 1.16 -2.83 -9.87
N VAL A 24 1.72 -3.98 -9.50
CA VAL A 24 3.15 -4.28 -9.71
C VAL A 24 3.47 -4.35 -11.21
N GLY A 25 2.56 -4.93 -12.01
CA GLY A 25 2.64 -4.99 -13.47
C GLY A 25 2.24 -3.71 -14.20
N MET A 26 1.96 -2.61 -13.48
CA MET A 26 1.52 -1.31 -14.01
C MET A 26 0.22 -1.33 -14.85
N LYS A 27 -0.57 -2.40 -14.75
CA LYS A 27 -1.85 -2.56 -15.46
C LYS A 27 -2.97 -1.77 -14.81
N GLN A 28 -2.94 -1.64 -13.48
CA GLN A 28 -3.91 -0.85 -12.71
C GLN A 28 -3.20 0.07 -11.71
N CYS A 29 -3.71 1.28 -11.53
CA CYS A 29 -3.12 2.24 -10.61
C CYS A 29 -3.80 2.23 -9.25
N VAL A 30 -3.06 2.60 -8.22
CA VAL A 30 -3.63 2.91 -6.91
C VAL A 30 -4.07 4.38 -6.90
N PRO A 31 -5.32 4.69 -6.51
CA PRO A 31 -5.77 6.07 -6.38
C PRO A 31 -5.12 6.73 -5.16
N PHE A 32 -4.57 7.94 -5.32
CA PHE A 32 -3.98 8.69 -4.21
C PHE A 32 -4.98 9.76 -3.75
N ARG A 33 -5.50 9.64 -2.52
CA ARG A 33 -6.58 10.52 -2.03
C ARG A 33 -6.12 11.53 -0.99
N ARG A 34 -5.39 11.13 0.06
CA ARG A 34 -4.95 12.07 1.12
C ARG A 34 -3.57 12.63 0.86
N TYR A 35 -2.62 11.76 0.51
CA TYR A 35 -1.22 12.14 0.32
C TYR A 35 -0.92 12.26 -1.18
N ASN A 36 -1.57 13.21 -1.85
CA ASN A 36 -1.56 13.40 -3.31
C ASN A 36 -0.90 14.72 -3.78
N GLY A 37 -0.21 15.44 -2.89
CA GLY A 37 0.50 16.67 -3.24
C GLY A 37 1.55 16.44 -4.34
N GLY A 38 1.44 17.15 -5.47
CA GLY A 38 2.35 17.01 -6.61
C GLY A 38 2.27 15.67 -7.36
N VAL A 39 1.22 14.86 -7.13
CA VAL A 39 1.05 13.58 -7.83
C VAL A 39 0.47 13.82 -9.23
N GLY A 40 1.08 13.18 -10.24
CA GLY A 40 0.61 13.23 -11.63
C GLY A 40 -0.79 12.62 -11.79
N ARG A 41 -1.49 13.06 -12.84
CA ARG A 41 -2.79 12.50 -13.21
C ARG A 41 -2.60 11.23 -14.04
N CYS A 42 -3.48 10.26 -13.88
CA CYS A 42 -3.45 9.00 -14.60
C CYS A 42 -4.86 8.65 -15.11
N SER A 43 -4.97 8.16 -16.35
CA SER A 43 -6.25 7.72 -16.91
C SER A 43 -6.86 6.53 -16.14
N GLN A 44 -6.02 5.62 -15.64
CA GLN A 44 -6.45 4.45 -14.86
C GLN A 44 -7.15 4.85 -13.54
N ALA A 45 -6.86 6.04 -13.00
CA ALA A 45 -7.48 6.51 -11.76
C ALA A 45 -8.99 6.76 -11.90
N LYS A 46 -9.48 6.94 -13.14
CA LYS A 46 -10.90 7.14 -13.44
C LYS A 46 -11.76 5.98 -12.91
N GLN A 47 -11.26 4.75 -12.93
CA GLN A 47 -11.99 3.57 -12.41
C GLN A 47 -12.31 3.69 -10.91
N HIS A 48 -11.54 4.50 -10.18
CA HIS A 48 -11.68 4.73 -8.74
C HIS A 48 -12.33 6.08 -8.40
N GLY A 49 -12.90 6.77 -9.39
CA GLY A 49 -13.46 8.12 -9.24
C GLY A 49 -12.40 9.18 -8.89
N ALA A 50 -11.14 8.93 -9.24
CA ALA A 50 -10.02 9.83 -8.95
C ALA A 50 -9.33 10.28 -10.24
N THR A 51 -8.62 11.41 -10.19
CA THR A 51 -7.79 11.89 -11.30
C THR A 51 -6.31 11.56 -11.11
N GLN A 52 -5.87 11.41 -9.86
CA GLN A 52 -4.48 11.17 -9.48
C GLN A 52 -4.29 9.74 -9.00
N GLY A 53 -3.26 9.08 -9.52
CA GLY A 53 -2.91 7.70 -9.17
C GLY A 53 -1.47 7.37 -9.52
N ARG A 54 -0.92 6.35 -8.88
CA ARG A 54 0.44 5.82 -9.15
C ARG A 54 0.49 4.31 -8.97
N TRP A 55 1.65 3.73 -9.31
CA TRP A 55 1.98 2.31 -9.13
C TRP A 55 3.06 2.14 -8.04
N PRO A 56 2.71 2.24 -6.75
CA PRO A 56 3.66 2.12 -5.64
C PRO A 56 4.11 0.67 -5.42
N LYS A 57 4.98 0.17 -6.31
CA LYS A 57 5.49 -1.22 -6.37
C LYS A 57 5.91 -1.79 -5.00
N LYS A 58 6.83 -1.11 -4.30
CA LYS A 58 7.32 -1.55 -2.97
C LYS A 58 6.19 -1.70 -1.93
N SER A 59 5.19 -0.83 -1.97
CA SER A 59 4.05 -0.93 -1.04
C SER A 59 3.14 -2.10 -1.40
N ALA A 60 2.93 -2.35 -2.69
CA ALA A 60 2.12 -3.47 -3.17
C ALA A 60 2.78 -4.82 -2.83
N GLU A 61 4.08 -4.97 -3.07
CA GLU A 61 4.84 -6.20 -2.74
C GLU A 61 4.75 -6.55 -1.26
N VAL A 62 4.93 -5.55 -0.37
CA VAL A 62 4.79 -5.77 1.08
C VAL A 62 3.37 -6.21 1.45
N LEU A 63 2.34 -5.61 0.84
CA LEU A 63 0.95 -5.99 1.11
C LEU A 63 0.62 -7.39 0.58
N ILE A 64 1.13 -7.78 -0.59
CA ILE A 64 0.97 -9.15 -1.12
C ILE A 64 1.56 -10.16 -0.13
N GLY A 65 2.75 -9.88 0.42
CA GLY A 65 3.36 -10.73 1.45
C GLY A 65 2.49 -10.88 2.70
N LEU A 66 1.87 -9.78 3.17
CA LEU A 66 0.96 -9.82 4.32
C LEU A 66 -0.35 -10.57 4.02
N LEU A 67 -0.91 -10.42 2.81
CA LEU A 67 -2.12 -11.17 2.41
C LEU A 67 -1.84 -12.68 2.31
N LYS A 68 -0.67 -13.09 1.79
CA LYS A 68 -0.25 -14.49 1.78
C LYS A 68 -0.09 -15.07 3.18
N ASN A 69 0.41 -14.26 4.12
CA ASN A 69 0.47 -14.67 5.53
C ASN A 69 -0.94 -14.85 6.12
N ALA A 70 -1.85 -13.92 5.86
CA ALA A 70 -3.23 -14.02 6.32
C ALA A 70 -3.98 -15.22 5.71
N GLU A 71 -3.73 -15.53 4.44
CA GLU A 71 -4.23 -16.72 3.74
C GLU A 71 -3.77 -18.00 4.43
N SER A 72 -2.46 -18.13 4.67
CA SER A 72 -1.88 -19.29 5.39
C SER A 72 -2.47 -19.43 6.81
N ASN A 73 -2.71 -18.32 7.52
CA ASN A 73 -3.37 -18.36 8.83
C ASN A 73 -4.84 -18.83 8.73
N ALA A 74 -5.54 -18.48 7.65
CA ALA A 74 -6.92 -18.90 7.43
C ALA A 74 -7.02 -20.39 7.07
N GLU A 75 -6.09 -20.90 6.25
CA GLU A 75 -5.95 -22.32 5.95
C GLU A 75 -5.71 -23.15 7.20
N VAL A 76 -4.78 -22.71 8.07
CA VAL A 76 -4.51 -23.39 9.36
C VAL A 76 -5.75 -23.41 10.26
N LYS A 77 -6.61 -22.38 10.16
CA LYS A 77 -7.89 -22.30 10.89
C LYS A 77 -9.04 -23.04 10.20
N ASN A 78 -8.80 -23.71 9.07
CA ASN A 78 -9.81 -24.38 8.25
C ASN A 78 -10.96 -23.45 7.81
N LEU A 79 -10.64 -22.18 7.53
CA LEU A 79 -11.60 -21.23 6.98
C LEU A 79 -11.64 -21.36 5.45
N ASP A 80 -12.80 -21.05 4.87
CA ASP A 80 -12.96 -21.02 3.42
C ASP A 80 -12.25 -19.80 2.81
N VAL A 81 -11.12 -20.04 2.16
CA VAL A 81 -10.24 -19.02 1.55
C VAL A 81 -10.93 -18.26 0.41
N GLU A 82 -11.87 -18.89 -0.29
CA GLU A 82 -12.57 -18.28 -1.43
C GLU A 82 -13.43 -17.08 -1.02
N ASN A 83 -14.03 -17.18 0.17
CA ASN A 83 -15.00 -16.23 0.69
C ASN A 83 -14.41 -15.23 1.69
N LEU A 84 -13.08 -15.23 1.87
CA LEU A 84 -12.41 -14.26 2.74
C LEU A 84 -12.51 -12.85 2.18
N VAL A 85 -12.93 -11.92 3.03
CA VAL A 85 -13.01 -10.49 2.75
C VAL A 85 -12.11 -9.74 3.70
N ILE A 86 -11.34 -8.78 3.19
CA ILE A 86 -10.51 -7.90 4.00
C ILE A 86 -11.42 -6.90 4.70
N SER A 87 -11.79 -7.20 5.94
CA SER A 87 -12.73 -6.40 6.72
C SER A 87 -12.07 -5.12 7.22
N HIS A 88 -10.84 -5.24 7.72
CA HIS A 88 -10.07 -4.15 8.27
C HIS A 88 -8.66 -4.15 7.71
N ILE A 89 -8.17 -2.95 7.44
CA ILE A 89 -6.77 -2.72 7.15
C ILE A 89 -6.39 -1.32 7.60
N GLN A 90 -5.33 -1.25 8.39
CA GLN A 90 -4.84 -0.01 8.96
C GLN A 90 -3.34 0.13 8.77
N VAL A 91 -2.93 1.38 8.52
CA VAL A 91 -1.53 1.74 8.33
C VAL A 91 -1.21 2.92 9.24
N ASN A 92 -0.32 2.68 10.20
CA ASN A 92 0.13 3.66 11.17
C ASN A 92 1.58 4.08 10.89
N ARG A 93 1.95 5.30 11.29
CA ARG A 93 3.33 5.78 11.18
C ARG A 93 4.18 5.06 12.21
N ALA A 94 5.31 4.50 11.79
CA ALA A 94 6.32 3.94 12.69
C ALA A 94 7.39 5.01 12.99
N GLN A 95 8.25 4.76 13.97
CA GLN A 95 9.32 5.67 14.36
C GLN A 95 10.25 6.00 13.17
N HIS A 96 10.52 7.28 12.94
CA HIS A 96 11.40 7.74 11.87
C HIS A 96 12.84 7.26 12.08
N GLN A 97 13.46 6.73 11.03
CA GLN A 97 14.88 6.39 11.05
C GLN A 97 15.68 7.57 10.50
N ARG A 98 16.61 8.11 11.29
CA ARG A 98 17.33 9.34 10.98
C ARG A 98 18.67 9.08 10.32
N ARG A 99 18.93 9.77 9.21
CA ARG A 99 20.24 9.93 8.57
C ARG A 99 20.55 11.42 8.42
N ARG A 100 21.74 11.75 7.91
CA ARG A 100 22.20 13.12 7.66
C ARG A 100 22.31 13.39 6.16
N THR A 101 22.03 14.63 5.77
CA THR A 101 22.36 15.15 4.44
C THR A 101 23.16 16.44 4.60
N TYR A 102 24.35 16.46 4.01
CA TYR A 102 25.20 17.65 3.94
C TYR A 102 24.63 18.63 2.92
N ARG A 103 24.63 19.92 3.26
CA ARG A 103 24.07 21.00 2.43
C ARG A 103 25.10 22.13 2.29
N ALA A 104 24.82 23.03 1.36
CA ALA A 104 25.67 24.18 1.08
C ALA A 104 26.00 24.97 2.36
N HIS A 105 27.20 25.58 2.36
CA HIS A 105 27.72 26.38 3.47
C HIS A 105 27.81 25.62 4.81
N GLY A 106 28.21 24.35 4.79
CA GLY A 106 28.48 23.56 6.01
C GLY A 106 27.22 23.14 6.80
N ARG A 107 26.02 23.33 6.25
CA ARG A 107 24.76 22.97 6.93
C ARG A 107 24.52 21.46 6.92
N ILE A 108 23.90 20.94 7.98
CA ILE A 108 23.48 19.54 8.08
C ILE A 108 21.97 19.47 8.32
N ASN A 109 21.26 18.81 7.42
CA ASN A 109 19.81 18.58 7.55
C ASN A 109 19.51 17.10 7.83
N PRO A 110 18.36 16.80 8.48
CA PRO A 110 17.92 15.42 8.66
C PRO A 110 17.43 14.82 7.33
N TYR A 111 17.75 13.54 7.11
CA TYR A 111 17.15 12.72 6.06
C TYR A 111 16.49 11.50 6.70
N MET A 112 15.17 11.56 6.84
CA MET A 112 14.42 10.59 7.64
C MET A 112 13.70 9.61 6.73
N SER A 113 13.86 8.31 7.02
CA SER A 113 12.94 7.30 6.50
C SER A 113 11.64 7.35 7.33
N SER A 114 10.51 7.16 6.66
CA SER A 114 9.18 7.11 7.30
C SER A 114 8.60 5.70 7.18
N PRO A 115 8.99 4.76 8.05
CA PRO A 115 8.43 3.41 8.05
C PRO A 115 6.96 3.41 8.50
N ALA A 116 6.30 2.26 8.35
CA ALA A 116 4.90 2.10 8.71
C ALA A 116 4.65 0.74 9.39
N HIS A 117 3.69 0.73 10.31
CA HIS A 117 3.06 -0.48 10.83
C HIS A 117 1.80 -0.75 10.02
N VAL A 118 1.59 -2.01 9.64
CA VAL A 118 0.41 -2.44 8.87
C VAL A 118 -0.22 -3.61 9.62
N GLU A 119 -1.52 -3.53 9.81
CA GLU A 119 -2.34 -4.61 10.37
C GLU A 119 -3.55 -4.84 9.46
N LEU A 120 -3.99 -6.09 9.36
CA LEU A 120 -5.15 -6.49 8.57
C LEU A 120 -5.82 -7.74 9.17
N PHE A 121 -7.14 -7.87 8.96
CA PHE A 121 -7.92 -9.06 9.29
C PHE A 121 -9.22 -9.14 8.47
#